data_AF-U4U9P5-F1
#
_entry.id   AF-U4U9P5-F1
#
_cell.length_a   1.000
_cell.length_b   1.000
_cell.length_c   1.000
_cell.angle_alpha   90.00
_cell.angle_beta   90.00
_cell.angle_gamma   90.00
#
_symmetry.space_group_name_H-M   'P 1'
#
loop_
_entity.id
_entity.type
_entity.pdbx_description
1 polymer ?
#
loop_
_entity_poly.entity_id
_entity_poly.type
_entity_poly.pdbx_seq_one_letter_code
_entity_poly.pdbx_strand_id
1 'polypeptide(L)'
;MYSLASPDDEYKTKVDRIMGENTDLSRDLENWMSKLPQSLKSLPIIYLAIPGTHDSFTANISSASDVSLDAEKILQDLHWVLCVKVVMANWTKTQNLTVNQLLKAGIR
;
A
#
# COMPACT_ATOMS: atom_id res chain seq x y z
N MET A 1 19.03 -29.41 34.68
CA MET A 1 18.36 -29.35 33.37
C MET A 1 18.37 -27.91 32.92
N TYR A 2 19.21 -27.56 31.96
CA TYR A 2 19.16 -26.22 31.35
C TYR A 2 17.97 -26.20 30.40
N SER A 3 16.94 -25.42 30.75
CA SER A 3 15.83 -25.13 29.85
C SER A 3 16.37 -24.22 28.75
N LEU A 4 16.66 -24.78 27.57
CA LEU A 4 17.00 -24.00 26.39
C LEU A 4 15.73 -23.22 26.01
N ALA A 5 15.78 -21.89 26.14
CA ALA A 5 14.70 -21.04 25.66
C ALA A 5 14.49 -21.34 24.17
N SER A 6 13.24 -21.53 23.76
CA SER A 6 12.90 -21.78 22.37
C SER A 6 13.31 -20.56 21.54
N PRO A 7 13.81 -20.72 20.30
CA PRO A 7 14.12 -19.58 19.43
C PRO A 7 12.96 -18.57 19.35
N ASP A 8 11.72 -19.06 19.34
CA ASP A 8 10.50 -18.23 19.30
C ASP A 8 10.33 -17.34 20.55
N ASP A 9 10.79 -17.79 21.71
CA ASP A 9 10.73 -17.02 22.96
C ASP A 9 11.76 -15.88 22.97
N GLU A 10 12.93 -16.10 22.37
CA GLU A 10 13.95 -15.07 22.19
C GLU A 10 13.46 -13.99 21.19
N TYR A 11 12.82 -14.40 20.10
CA TYR A 11 12.23 -13.48 19.12
C TYR A 11 11.11 -12.64 19.74
N LYS A 12 10.18 -13.25 20.47
CA LYS A 12 9.12 -12.52 21.19
C LYS A 12 9.71 -11.51 22.18
N THR A 13 10.69 -11.93 22.98
CA THR A 13 11.33 -11.06 23.97
C THR A 13 12.05 -9.88 23.30
N LYS A 14 12.67 -10.08 22.14
CA LYS A 14 13.27 -8.99 21.35
C LYS A 14 12.22 -8.05 20.77
N VAL A 15 11.13 -8.59 20.22
CA VAL A 15 10.00 -7.78 19.71
C VAL A 15 9.40 -6.94 20.83
N ASP A 16 9.11 -7.53 21.99
CA ASP A 16 8.54 -6.82 23.14
C ASP A 16 9.48 -5.75 23.71
N ARG A 17 10.81 -5.98 23.68
CA ARG A 17 11.81 -4.98 24.05
C ARG A 17 11.95 -3.85 23.03
N ILE A 18 11.79 -4.14 21.73
CA ILE A 18 11.86 -3.14 20.64
C ILE A 18 10.59 -2.31 20.58
N MET A 19 9.44 -2.96 20.77
CA MET A 19 8.09 -2.41 20.72
C MET A 19 7.67 -1.81 22.07
N GLY A 20 8.62 -1.23 22.82
CA GLY A 20 8.34 -0.59 24.10
C GLY A 20 7.06 0.26 24.04
N GLU A 21 6.11 -0.11 24.90
CA GLU A 21 4.72 0.36 24.95
C GLU A 21 3.88 -0.02 23.71
N ASN A 22 2.76 -0.73 23.93
CA ASN A 22 1.76 -1.15 22.93
C ASN A 22 1.18 0.06 22.17
N THR A 23 1.96 0.62 21.24
CA THR A 23 1.60 1.79 20.46
C THR A 23 0.80 1.28 19.27
N ASP A 24 -0.52 1.29 19.41
CA ASP A 24 -1.43 0.96 18.34
C ASP A 24 -1.38 2.04 17.24
N LEU A 25 -0.53 1.80 16.23
CA LEU A 25 -0.31 2.70 15.10
C LEU A 25 -1.53 2.80 14.17
N SER A 26 -2.49 1.87 14.28
CA SER A 26 -3.69 1.85 13.43
C SER A 26 -4.67 2.98 13.76
N ARG A 27 -4.54 3.61 14.93
CA ARG A 27 -5.40 4.72 15.38
C ARG A 27 -5.22 6.01 14.60
N ASP A 28 -4.07 6.21 13.97
CA ASP A 28 -3.76 7.40 13.19
C ASP A 28 -2.85 7.04 12.02
N LEU A 29 -3.47 6.51 10.97
CA LEU A 29 -2.80 6.09 9.74
C LEU A 29 -2.26 7.28 8.94
N GLU A 30 -2.79 8.49 9.13
CA GLU A 30 -2.22 9.66 8.46
C GLU A 30 -0.82 9.99 9.01
N ASN A 31 -0.59 9.75 10.31
CA ASN A 31 0.65 10.12 10.99
C ASN A 31 1.45 8.93 11.56
N TRP A 32 1.18 7.69 11.14
CA TRP A 32 1.76 6.50 11.77
C TRP A 32 3.29 6.50 11.84
N MET A 33 3.97 6.97 10.79
CA MET A 33 5.44 7.02 10.75
C MET A 33 6.04 7.95 11.82
N SER A 34 5.34 9.04 12.18
CA SER A 34 5.81 9.96 13.22
C SER A 34 5.58 9.39 14.63
N LYS A 35 4.70 8.41 14.77
CA LYS A 35 4.37 7.71 16.03
C LYS A 35 5.18 6.43 16.23
N LEU A 36 6.08 6.09 15.31
CA LEU A 36 6.98 4.96 15.49
C LEU A 36 7.81 5.10 16.79
N PRO A 37 8.03 4.01 17.53
CA PRO A 37 9.00 3.96 18.61
C PRO A 37 10.38 4.44 18.15
N GLN A 38 11.15 5.05 19.07
CA GLN A 38 12.44 5.63 18.73
C GLN A 38 13.43 4.60 18.16
N SER A 39 13.36 3.36 18.64
CA SER A 39 14.11 2.21 18.12
C SER A 39 13.86 2.02 16.62
N LEU A 40 12.60 1.99 16.19
CA LEU A 40 12.22 1.82 14.78
C LEU A 40 12.53 3.04 13.92
N LYS A 41 12.41 4.26 14.45
CA LYS A 41 12.78 5.49 13.73
C LYS A 41 14.26 5.58 13.37
N SER A 42 15.11 4.93 14.16
CA SER A 42 16.55 4.88 13.89
C SER A 42 16.96 3.82 12.85
N LEU A 43 16.05 2.91 12.49
CA LEU A 43 16.33 1.88 11.50
C LEU A 43 16.27 2.46 10.07
N PRO A 44 17.11 1.97 9.16
CA PRO A 44 16.95 2.22 7.73
C PRO A 44 15.57 1.78 7.24
N ILE A 45 14.99 2.55 6.31
CA ILE A 45 13.63 2.35 5.80
C ILE A 45 13.38 0.95 5.22
N ILE A 46 14.43 0.30 4.69
CA ILE A 46 14.39 -1.05 4.12
C ILE A 46 14.03 -2.14 5.14
N TYR A 47 14.13 -1.85 6.44
CA TYR A 47 13.76 -2.78 7.51
C TYR A 47 12.35 -2.53 8.06
N LEU A 48 11.65 -1.50 7.56
CA LEU A 48 10.28 -1.19 7.99
C LEU A 48 9.27 -1.89 7.07
N ALA A 49 8.24 -2.48 7.68
CA ALA A 49 7.06 -2.91 6.94
C ALA A 49 6.24 -1.68 6.58
N ILE A 50 6.31 -1.28 5.31
CA ILE A 50 5.63 -0.08 4.79
C ILE A 50 4.53 -0.52 3.83
N PRO A 51 3.25 -0.17 4.08
CA PRO A 51 2.18 -0.49 3.16
C PRO A 51 2.27 0.39 1.91
N GLY A 52 2.32 -0.27 0.75
CA GLY A 52 2.29 0.36 -0.56
C GLY A 52 1.04 -0.03 -1.36
N THR A 53 0.78 0.68 -2.46
CA THR A 53 -0.23 0.30 -3.46
C THR A 53 0.40 0.11 -4.82
N HIS A 54 -0.16 -0.83 -5.59
CA HIS A 54 0.20 -1.01 -7.00
C HIS A 54 -0.61 -0.05 -7.89
N ASP A 55 0.04 0.56 -8.89
CA ASP A 55 -0.53 1.56 -9.80
C ASP A 55 -1.40 2.63 -9.10
N SER A 56 -0.81 3.33 -8.13
CA SER A 56 -1.49 4.22 -7.18
C SER A 56 -2.35 5.35 -7.79
N PHE A 57 -2.17 5.65 -9.08
CA PHE A 57 -2.82 6.77 -9.77
C PHE A 57 -3.99 6.34 -10.67
N THR A 58 -4.38 5.07 -10.66
CA THR A 58 -5.46 4.55 -11.51
C THR A 58 -6.87 4.93 -11.05
N ALA A 59 -7.02 5.53 -9.87
CA ALA A 59 -8.32 5.87 -9.29
C ALA A 59 -9.18 6.80 -10.17
N ASN A 60 -8.53 7.64 -10.98
CA ASN A 60 -9.19 8.59 -11.87
C ASN A 60 -9.52 8.00 -13.25
N ILE A 61 -9.10 6.77 -13.55
CA ILE A 61 -9.43 6.10 -14.80
C ILE A 61 -10.92 5.71 -14.77
N SER A 62 -11.61 6.03 -15.86
CA SER A 62 -13.03 5.71 -16.06
C SER A 62 -13.31 5.41 -17.52
N SER A 63 -14.51 4.92 -17.81
CA SER A 63 -14.95 4.72 -19.21
C SER A 63 -15.07 6.03 -20.00
N ALA A 64 -15.00 7.19 -19.34
CA ALA A 64 -14.96 8.49 -20.00
C ALA A 64 -13.53 8.89 -20.42
N SER A 65 -12.50 8.23 -19.90
CA SER A 65 -11.11 8.47 -20.26
C SER A 65 -10.83 8.13 -21.72
N ASP A 66 -9.86 8.82 -22.31
CA ASP A 66 -9.37 8.51 -23.65
C ASP A 66 -8.51 7.25 -23.65
N VAL A 67 -8.47 6.57 -24.79
CA VAL A 67 -7.60 5.41 -24.99
C VAL A 67 -6.16 5.89 -25.07
N SER A 68 -5.26 5.19 -24.38
CA SER A 68 -3.84 5.55 -24.37
C SER A 68 -3.26 5.51 -25.78
N LEU A 69 -2.35 6.43 -26.12
CA LEU A 69 -1.77 6.57 -27.47
C LEU A 69 -0.94 5.35 -27.89
N ASP A 70 -0.46 4.58 -26.93
CA ASP A 70 0.31 3.34 -27.09
C ASP A 70 -0.57 2.07 -27.09
N ALA A 71 -1.89 2.20 -26.97
CA ALA A 71 -2.80 1.07 -27.03
C ALA A 71 -2.78 0.40 -28.41
N GLU A 72 -3.03 -0.91 -28.43
CA GLU A 72 -3.12 -1.67 -29.68
C GLU A 72 -4.16 -1.07 -30.64
N LYS A 73 -3.89 -1.18 -31.94
CA LYS A 73 -4.72 -0.59 -32.99
C LYS A 73 -6.20 -1.01 -32.89
N ILE A 74 -6.46 -2.26 -32.48
CA ILE A 74 -7.83 -2.74 -32.27
C ILE A 74 -8.57 -1.97 -31.16
N LEU A 75 -7.88 -1.56 -30.10
CA LEU A 75 -8.46 -0.78 -29.01
C LEU A 75 -8.68 0.68 -29.44
N GLN A 76 -7.79 1.22 -30.28
CA GLN A 76 -8.00 2.52 -30.92
C GLN A 76 -9.24 2.49 -31.82
N ASP A 77 -9.35 1.51 -32.71
CA ASP A 77 -10.45 1.42 -33.67
C ASP A 77 -11.82 1.19 -32.99
N LEU A 78 -11.82 0.57 -31.81
CA LEU A 78 -13.03 0.17 -31.07
C LEU A 78 -13.38 1.10 -29.90
N HIS A 79 -12.66 2.23 -29.73
CA HIS A 79 -12.86 3.14 -28.59
C HIS A 79 -14.27 3.74 -28.51
N TRP A 80 -15.03 3.76 -29.61
CA TRP A 80 -16.38 4.33 -29.66
C TRP A 80 -17.44 3.39 -29.07
N VAL A 81 -17.11 2.11 -28.89
CA VAL A 81 -18.01 1.12 -28.32
C VAL A 81 -17.99 1.24 -26.79
N LEU A 82 -19.14 1.60 -26.21
CA LEU A 82 -19.24 1.86 -24.76
C LEU A 82 -18.84 0.64 -23.90
N CYS A 83 -19.23 -0.58 -24.29
CA CYS A 83 -18.88 -1.77 -23.52
C CYS A 83 -17.37 -2.02 -23.48
N VAL A 84 -16.66 -1.70 -24.56
CA VAL A 84 -15.20 -1.84 -24.64
C VAL A 84 -14.53 -0.85 -23.70
N LYS A 85 -14.98 0.42 -23.68
CA LYS A 85 -14.47 1.42 -22.73
C LYS A 85 -14.72 1.03 -21.26
N VAL A 86 -15.86 0.42 -20.95
CA VAL A 86 -16.16 -0.07 -19.59
C VAL A 86 -15.24 -1.23 -19.21
N VAL A 87 -15.05 -2.20 -20.11
CA VAL A 87 -14.11 -3.30 -19.89
C VAL A 87 -12.70 -2.75 -19.68
N MET A 88 -12.21 -1.89 -20.58
CA MET A 88 -10.88 -1.28 -20.45
C MET A 88 -10.70 -0.54 -19.12
N ALA A 89 -11.67 0.27 -18.71
CA ALA A 89 -11.60 0.99 -17.44
C ALA A 89 -11.52 0.04 -16.23
N ASN A 90 -12.31 -1.04 -16.24
CA ASN A 90 -12.29 -2.03 -15.15
C ASN A 90 -11.01 -2.86 -15.11
N TRP A 91 -10.41 -3.15 -16.27
CA TRP A 91 -9.15 -3.90 -16.35
C TRP A 91 -7.93 -3.06 -15.96
N THR A 92 -7.97 -1.76 -16.21
CA THR A 92 -6.86 -0.83 -15.93
C THR A 92 -6.91 -0.23 -14.53
N LYS A 93 -8.10 -0.14 -13.93
CA LYS A 93 -8.27 0.43 -12.60
C LYS A 93 -7.92 -0.56 -11.49
N THR A 94 -6.84 -0.29 -10.77
CA THR A 94 -6.40 -1.09 -9.61
C THR A 94 -6.75 -0.45 -8.27
N GLN A 95 -6.95 0.87 -8.26
CA GLN A 95 -7.24 1.65 -7.06
C GLN A 95 -8.59 2.35 -7.17
N ASN A 96 -9.30 2.43 -6.04
CA ASN A 96 -10.54 3.21 -5.93
C ASN A 96 -10.36 4.53 -5.17
N LEU A 97 -9.24 4.69 -4.47
CA LEU A 97 -8.94 5.88 -3.66
C LEU A 97 -7.95 6.79 -4.38
N THR A 98 -8.21 8.09 -4.31
CA THR A 98 -7.25 9.10 -4.78
C THR A 98 -5.97 9.06 -3.95
N VAL A 99 -4.88 9.60 -4.50
CA VAL A 99 -3.57 9.64 -3.83
C VAL A 99 -3.64 10.27 -2.43
N ASN A 100 -4.40 11.36 -2.28
CA ASN A 100 -4.58 12.00 -0.97
C ASN A 100 -5.26 11.07 0.05
N GLN A 101 -6.27 10.31 -0.40
CA GLN A 101 -6.97 9.34 0.43
C GLN A 101 -6.07 8.14 0.78
N LEU A 102 -5.26 7.66 -0.16
CA LEU A 102 -4.27 6.60 0.10
C LEU A 102 -3.25 7.01 1.18
N LEU A 103 -2.73 8.24 1.10
CA LEU A 103 -1.79 8.77 2.08
C LEU A 103 -2.41 8.88 3.48
N LYS A 104 -3.68 9.33 3.56
CA LYS A 104 -4.46 9.38 4.81
C LYS A 104 -4.79 7.99 5.36
N ALA A 105 -4.93 7.00 4.47
CA ALA A 105 -5.08 5.59 4.83
C ALA A 105 -3.75 4.91 5.22
N GLY A 106 -2.63 5.64 5.20
CA GLY A 106 -1.34 5.17 5.70
C GLY A 106 -0.39 4.60 4.65
N ILE A 107 -0.76 4.61 3.37
CA ILE A 107 0.11 4.19 2.26
C ILE A 107 1.31 5.14 2.14
N ARG A 108 2.50 4.61 1.86
CA ARG A 108 3.75 5.36 1.70
C ARG A 108 4.60 4.83 0.55
#